data_AF-A0A956F6C5-F1
#
_entry.id   AF-A0A956F6C5-F1
#
_cell.length_a   1.000
_cell.length_b   1.000
_cell.length_c   1.000
_cell.angle_alpha   90.00
_cell.angle_beta   90.00
_cell.angle_gamma   90.00
#
_symmetry.space_group_name_H-M   'P 1'
#
loop_
_entity.id
_entity.type
_entity.pdbx_description
1 polymer ?
#
loop_
_entity_poly.entity_id
_entity_poly.type
_entity_poly.pdbx_seq_one_letter_code
_entity_poly.pdbx_strand_id
1 'polypeptide(L)'
;MPTKPQLPRSTASASGPDKELARGLPRFLSKVVEHALQTGLRKPEDFLRHFSTRTIMRSLAAEPERRGRILEATTGLRSLIASKKSPESSAEDMQIALDERLTDPATVVSLFTPDDRVRFLDPQMLWAFVIEPGYGAGSVELGEQIPEIREHTAFIIENALEQGLINHHDVISAISINTLVDRLPRSELASVFERVLEEGREGLAFTEEMLFQMIPMPVIVAHVPLATLWNWVIDAKIAIPAGLMPEPTPLSEDEALFDEREAHPDAGHPSKDVTVIIESDGESTPADDPRLLRSMGGRSA
;
A
#
# COMPACT_ATOMS: atom_id res chain seq x y z
N MET A 1 31.22 -6.81 22.95
CA MET A 1 29.74 -6.85 23.03
C MET A 1 29.20 -5.79 22.08
N PRO A 2 28.47 -6.16 21.02
CA PRO A 2 27.97 -5.18 20.06
C PRO A 2 26.73 -4.47 20.63
N THR A 3 26.80 -3.15 20.66
CA THR A 3 25.75 -2.23 21.06
C THR A 3 24.62 -2.26 20.02
N LYS A 4 23.41 -2.68 20.41
CA LYS A 4 22.23 -2.57 19.54
C LYS A 4 21.95 -1.09 19.20
N PRO A 5 21.69 -0.74 17.94
CA PRO A 5 21.25 0.60 17.57
C PRO A 5 19.87 0.87 18.17
N GLN A 6 19.77 1.89 19.01
CA GLN A 6 18.49 2.42 19.50
C GLN A 6 17.82 3.20 18.37
N LEU A 7 16.61 2.75 18.00
CA LEU A 7 15.72 3.53 17.16
C LEU A 7 15.41 4.89 17.83
N PRO A 8 15.31 5.99 17.05
CA PRO A 8 15.00 7.30 17.60
C PRO A 8 13.59 7.27 18.21
N ARG A 9 13.52 7.41 19.54
CA ARG A 9 12.27 7.74 20.21
C ARG A 9 11.81 9.11 19.71
N SER A 10 10.76 9.11 18.91
CA SER A 10 10.08 10.32 18.43
C SER A 10 9.67 11.17 19.64
N THR A 11 10.44 12.22 19.93
CA THR A 11 10.05 13.22 20.92
C THR A 11 8.95 14.06 20.30
N ALA A 12 7.70 13.68 20.58
CA ALA A 12 6.53 14.50 20.28
C ALA A 12 6.66 15.83 21.03
N SER A 13 7.20 16.84 20.35
CA SER A 13 7.13 18.22 20.81
C SER A 13 5.67 18.63 20.75
N ALA A 14 5.05 18.82 21.92
CA ALA A 14 3.72 19.42 22.05
C ALA A 14 3.71 20.75 21.30
N SER A 15 3.01 20.75 20.16
CA SER A 15 2.87 21.91 19.29
C SER A 15 1.38 22.18 19.16
N GLY A 16 1.00 23.46 19.13
CA GLY A 16 -0.37 23.93 19.34
C GLY A 16 -1.43 23.26 18.44
N PRO A 17 -2.72 23.44 18.80
CA PRO A 17 -3.84 22.63 18.31
C PRO A 17 -4.05 22.60 16.78
N ASP A 18 -3.41 23.50 16.01
CA ASP A 18 -3.62 23.65 14.56
C ASP A 18 -2.41 23.30 13.69
N LYS A 19 -1.34 22.70 14.23
CA LYS A 19 -0.22 22.30 13.36
C LYS A 19 -0.53 21.02 12.61
N GLU A 20 -0.91 21.17 11.35
CA GLU A 20 -1.06 20.09 10.36
C GLU A 20 0.03 19.01 10.54
N LEU A 21 -0.37 17.74 10.52
CA LEU A 21 0.58 16.63 10.65
C LEU A 21 1.69 16.72 9.58
N ALA A 22 2.93 16.48 10.01
CA ALA A 22 4.06 16.39 9.10
C ALA A 22 3.85 15.26 8.07
N ARG A 23 4.40 15.44 6.87
CA ARG A 23 4.44 14.41 5.82
C ARG A 23 5.07 13.12 6.37
N GLY A 24 4.62 11.98 5.87
CA GLY A 24 5.08 10.65 6.27
C GLY A 24 3.99 9.87 7.01
N LEU A 25 4.42 9.00 7.94
CA LEU A 25 3.54 8.01 8.57
C LEU A 25 2.31 8.62 9.28
N PRO A 26 2.42 9.72 10.05
CA PRO A 26 1.25 10.26 10.74
C PRO A 26 0.16 10.75 9.77
N ARG A 27 0.55 11.49 8.73
CA ARG A 27 -0.37 11.99 7.71
C ARG A 27 -0.93 10.86 6.85
N PHE A 28 -0.12 9.83 6.58
CA PHE A 28 -0.57 8.62 5.91
C PHE A 28 -1.72 7.96 6.69
N LEU A 29 -1.52 7.63 7.96
CA LEU A 29 -2.54 7.00 8.79
C LEU A 29 -3.79 7.86 8.94
N SER A 30 -3.63 9.18 9.12
CA SER A 30 -4.75 10.12 9.26
C SER A 30 -5.70 10.02 8.06
N LYS A 31 -5.12 10.11 6.85
CA LYS A 31 -5.84 10.00 5.59
C LYS A 31 -6.45 8.61 5.36
N VAL A 32 -5.73 7.52 5.66
CA VAL A 32 -6.24 6.15 5.45
C VAL A 32 -7.41 5.83 6.37
N VAL A 33 -7.30 6.19 7.66
CA VAL A 33 -8.40 6.00 8.63
C VAL A 33 -9.61 6.85 8.25
N GLU A 34 -9.40 8.09 7.81
CA GLU A 34 -10.49 8.95 7.35
C GLU A 34 -11.17 8.39 6.10
N HIS A 35 -10.40 7.95 5.11
CA HIS A 35 -10.97 7.34 3.90
C HIS A 35 -11.79 6.08 4.22
N ALA A 36 -11.28 5.19 5.09
CA ALA A 36 -12.00 3.98 5.48
C ALA A 36 -13.36 4.27 6.15
N LEU A 37 -13.44 5.35 6.94
CA LEU A 37 -14.69 5.82 7.55
C LEU A 37 -15.61 6.49 6.52
N GLN A 38 -15.07 7.27 5.59
CA GLN A 38 -15.85 7.99 4.57
C GLN A 38 -16.48 7.05 3.54
N THR A 39 -15.79 5.98 3.14
CA THR A 39 -16.32 4.98 2.20
C THR A 39 -17.23 3.95 2.86
N GLY A 40 -17.35 3.97 4.19
CA GLY A 40 -18.17 3.02 4.94
C GLY A 40 -17.58 1.61 5.04
N LEU A 41 -16.35 1.40 4.56
CA LEU A 41 -15.59 0.16 4.78
C LEU A 41 -15.40 -0.14 6.27
N ARG A 42 -15.27 0.93 7.06
CA ARG A 42 -15.21 0.86 8.51
C ARG A 42 -16.31 1.71 9.11
N LYS A 43 -16.98 1.17 10.13
CA LYS A 43 -18.03 1.88 10.84
C LYS A 43 -17.52 2.46 12.16
N PRO A 44 -18.16 3.50 12.69
CA PRO A 44 -17.84 4.02 14.02
C PRO A 44 -17.93 2.95 15.14
N GLU A 45 -18.80 1.96 14.99
CA GLU A 45 -18.89 0.81 15.92
C GLU A 45 -17.59 -0.01 15.91
N ASP A 46 -17.03 -0.26 14.73
CA ASP A 46 -15.75 -0.97 14.59
C ASP A 46 -14.61 -0.18 15.22
N PHE A 47 -14.70 1.16 15.20
CA PHE A 47 -13.70 2.03 15.84
C PHE A 47 -13.71 1.82 17.35
N LEU A 48 -14.89 1.80 17.99
CA LEU A 48 -14.98 1.56 19.44
C LEU A 48 -14.63 0.11 19.84
N ARG A 49 -14.72 -0.86 18.92
CA ARG A 49 -14.19 -2.23 19.14
C ARG A 49 -12.66 -2.22 19.33
N HIS A 50 -11.95 -1.37 18.58
CA HIS A 50 -10.48 -1.24 18.68
C HIS A 50 -10.08 -0.27 19.79
N PHE A 51 -10.82 0.81 19.91
CA PHE A 51 -10.57 1.91 20.82
C PHE A 51 -11.71 1.97 21.84
N SER A 52 -11.66 1.07 22.81
CA SER A 52 -12.60 1.11 23.93
C SER A 52 -12.58 2.47 24.62
N THR A 53 -13.67 2.85 25.28
CA THR A 53 -13.77 4.06 26.09
C THR A 53 -12.59 4.21 27.06
N ARG A 54 -12.14 3.11 27.65
CA ARG A 54 -10.94 3.05 28.51
C ARG A 54 -9.66 3.35 27.75
N THR A 55 -9.47 2.76 26.58
CA THR A 55 -8.29 2.99 25.73
C THR A 55 -8.23 4.46 25.31
N ILE A 56 -9.34 5.02 24.84
CA ILE A 56 -9.45 6.42 24.42
C ILE A 56 -9.11 7.36 25.56
N MET A 57 -9.74 7.19 26.73
CA MET A 57 -9.54 8.13 27.84
C MET A 57 -8.14 8.05 28.43
N ARG A 58 -7.53 6.86 28.45
CA ARG A 58 -6.14 6.67 28.87
C ARG A 58 -5.16 7.29 27.89
N SER A 59 -5.42 7.19 26.59
CA SER A 59 -4.55 7.80 25.59
C SER A 59 -4.54 9.34 25.69
N LEU A 60 -5.63 9.90 26.21
CA LEU A 60 -5.78 11.32 26.56
C LEU A 60 -5.39 11.66 28.00
N ALA A 61 -4.61 10.82 28.70
CA ALA A 61 -4.25 11.06 30.10
C ALA A 61 -3.54 12.41 30.31
N ALA A 62 -2.64 12.78 29.39
CA ALA A 62 -1.89 14.03 29.41
C ALA A 62 -2.68 15.26 28.91
N GLU A 63 -3.90 15.06 28.40
CA GLU A 63 -4.72 16.09 27.76
C GLU A 63 -6.09 16.25 28.46
N PRO A 64 -6.11 16.71 29.73
CA PRO A 64 -7.33 16.76 30.55
C PRO A 64 -8.42 17.67 29.96
N GLU A 65 -8.06 18.75 29.27
CA GLU A 65 -9.02 19.65 28.64
C GLU A 65 -9.73 19.00 27.44
N ARG A 66 -8.98 18.23 26.64
CA ARG A 66 -9.55 17.49 25.50
C ARG A 66 -10.45 16.36 26.00
N ARG A 67 -10.00 15.60 27.01
CA ARG A 67 -10.82 14.60 27.69
C ARG A 67 -12.12 15.21 28.25
N GLY A 68 -12.00 16.37 28.89
CA GLY A 68 -13.15 17.12 29.43
C GLY A 68 -14.15 17.52 28.35
N ARG A 69 -13.70 18.03 27.21
CA ARG A 69 -14.56 18.39 26.06
C ARG A 69 -15.30 17.18 25.49
N ILE A 70 -14.61 16.05 25.36
CA ILE A 70 -15.23 14.80 24.88
C ILE A 70 -16.31 14.34 25.85
N LEU A 71 -16.04 14.36 27.16
CA LEU A 71 -17.02 14.03 28.18
C LEU A 71 -18.22 14.98 28.19
N GLU A 72 -17.97 16.28 28.08
CA GLU A 72 -19.04 17.28 28.02
C GLU A 72 -19.98 17.02 26.83
N ALA A 73 -19.43 16.72 25.65
CA ALA A 73 -20.20 16.42 24.45
C ALA A 73 -20.96 15.08 24.54
N THR A 74 -20.40 14.06 25.20
CA THR A 74 -20.98 12.70 25.23
C THR A 74 -21.89 12.45 26.41
N THR A 75 -21.69 13.13 27.54
CA THR A 75 -22.40 12.88 28.81
C THR A 75 -23.21 14.08 29.30
N GLY A 76 -22.99 15.27 28.74
CA GLY A 76 -23.57 16.53 29.23
C GLY A 76 -22.95 17.04 30.53
N LEU A 77 -21.85 16.43 31.01
CA LEU A 77 -21.12 16.92 32.18
C LEU A 77 -20.55 18.32 31.92
N ARG A 78 -20.63 19.20 32.92
CA ARG A 78 -20.04 20.55 32.82
C ARG A 78 -18.52 20.45 32.63
N SER A 79 -17.98 21.20 31.67
CA SER A 79 -16.54 21.26 31.32
C SER A 79 -15.58 21.29 32.53
N LEU A 80 -15.88 22.12 33.53
CA LEU A 80 -15.05 22.29 34.74
C LEU A 80 -14.95 21.01 35.59
N ILE A 81 -16.00 20.19 35.61
CA ILE A 81 -16.02 18.92 36.32
C ILE A 81 -15.36 17.85 35.45
N ALA A 82 -15.74 17.80 34.18
CA ALA A 82 -15.26 16.81 33.21
C ALA A 82 -13.73 16.81 33.09
N SER A 83 -13.10 17.99 32.99
CA SER A 83 -11.64 18.15 32.90
C SER A 83 -10.87 17.68 34.15
N LYS A 84 -11.53 17.60 35.31
CA LYS A 84 -10.92 17.16 36.58
C LYS A 84 -11.04 15.66 36.81
N LYS A 85 -11.85 14.94 36.03
CA LYS A 85 -12.03 13.49 36.18
C LYS A 85 -10.77 12.74 35.73
N SER A 86 -10.46 11.64 36.42
CA SER A 86 -9.40 10.73 36.00
C SER A 86 -9.77 10.03 34.68
N PRO A 87 -8.79 9.57 33.88
CA PRO A 87 -9.06 8.77 32.68
C PRO A 87 -10.01 7.60 32.91
N GLU A 88 -9.85 6.87 34.01
CA GLU A 88 -10.69 5.73 34.37
C GLU A 88 -12.14 6.14 34.61
N SER A 89 -12.35 7.19 35.40
CA SER A 89 -13.70 7.67 35.70
C SER A 89 -14.36 8.28 34.47
N SER A 90 -13.59 8.96 33.62
CA SER A 90 -14.07 9.45 32.32
C SER A 90 -14.49 8.31 31.39
N ALA A 91 -13.75 7.20 31.38
CA ALA A 91 -14.09 6.05 30.56
C ALA A 91 -15.40 5.41 31.00
N GLU A 92 -15.61 5.28 32.31
CA GLU A 92 -16.85 4.75 32.88
C GLU A 92 -18.06 5.62 32.53
N ASP A 93 -17.97 6.94 32.69
CA ASP A 93 -19.09 7.83 32.31
C ASP A 93 -19.43 7.74 30.82
N MET A 94 -18.41 7.71 29.95
CA MET A 94 -18.61 7.58 28.51
C MET A 94 -19.24 6.22 28.16
N GLN A 95 -18.81 5.14 28.81
CA GLN A 95 -19.40 3.83 28.60
C GLN A 95 -20.88 3.81 29.02
N ILE A 96 -21.20 4.39 30.19
CA ILE A 96 -22.60 4.53 30.65
C ILE A 96 -23.41 5.34 29.64
N ALA A 97 -22.87 6.43 29.10
CA ALA A 97 -23.57 7.23 28.10
C ALA A 97 -23.83 6.45 26.79
N LEU A 98 -22.92 5.58 26.36
CA LEU A 98 -23.13 4.69 25.22
C LEU A 98 -24.19 3.61 25.54
N ASP A 99 -24.11 2.98 26.71
CA ASP A 99 -25.02 1.91 27.14
C ASP A 99 -26.46 2.43 27.30
N GLU A 100 -26.62 3.62 27.87
CA GLU A 100 -27.90 4.32 28.06
C GLU A 100 -28.36 5.09 26.81
N ARG A 101 -27.62 5.01 25.70
CA ARG A 101 -27.91 5.67 24.41
C ARG A 101 -28.06 7.19 24.51
N LEU A 102 -27.33 7.81 25.44
CA LEU A 102 -27.18 9.26 25.54
C LEU A 102 -26.21 9.81 24.48
N THR A 103 -25.32 8.94 23.99
CA THR A 103 -24.42 9.20 22.86
C THR A 103 -24.32 7.94 21.99
N ASP A 104 -23.69 8.06 20.84
CA ASP A 104 -23.49 6.97 19.88
C ASP A 104 -22.04 6.92 19.39
N PRO A 105 -21.60 5.79 18.78
CA PRO A 105 -20.23 5.65 18.30
C PRO A 105 -19.83 6.71 17.26
N ALA A 106 -20.74 7.13 16.38
CA ALA A 106 -20.48 8.15 15.36
C ALA A 106 -20.14 9.50 16.01
N THR A 107 -20.87 9.88 17.05
CA THR A 107 -20.64 11.07 17.86
C THR A 107 -19.24 11.00 18.49
N VAL A 108 -18.88 9.87 19.12
CA VAL A 108 -17.53 9.71 19.72
C VAL A 108 -16.43 9.86 18.67
N VAL A 109 -16.56 9.22 17.50
CA VAL A 109 -15.57 9.31 16.42
C VAL A 109 -15.46 10.73 15.85
N SER A 110 -16.58 11.45 15.77
CA SER A 110 -16.63 12.84 15.27
C SER A 110 -15.93 13.85 16.19
N LEU A 111 -15.78 13.53 17.48
CA LEU A 111 -15.08 14.37 18.45
C LEU A 111 -13.55 14.33 18.30
N PHE A 112 -13.05 13.39 17.49
CA PHE A 112 -11.66 13.34 17.06
C PHE A 112 -11.54 13.87 15.64
N THR A 113 -10.74 14.92 15.46
CA THR A 113 -10.24 15.25 14.12
C THR A 113 -9.39 14.10 13.58
N PRO A 114 -9.26 13.94 12.25
CA PRO A 114 -8.39 12.90 11.67
C PRO A 114 -6.98 12.91 12.28
N ASP A 115 -6.42 14.11 12.46
CA ASP A 115 -5.10 14.29 13.05
C ASP A 115 -5.04 13.91 14.53
N ASP A 116 -6.09 14.20 15.31
CA ASP A 116 -6.15 13.83 16.73
C ASP A 116 -6.14 12.31 16.91
N ARG A 117 -6.78 11.56 16.00
CA ARG A 117 -6.76 10.08 16.05
C ARG A 117 -5.31 9.59 16.03
N VAL A 118 -4.49 10.11 15.12
CA VAL A 118 -3.09 9.69 14.99
C VAL A 118 -2.19 10.23 16.09
N ARG A 119 -2.45 11.45 16.59
CA ARG A 119 -1.65 12.05 17.67
C ARG A 119 -1.81 11.31 18.99
N PHE A 120 -3.01 10.83 19.29
CA PHE A 120 -3.34 10.33 20.61
C PHE A 120 -3.60 8.83 20.65
N LEU A 121 -3.91 8.17 19.53
CA LEU A 121 -4.18 6.73 19.52
C LEU A 121 -2.96 5.96 19.02
N ASP A 122 -2.92 4.68 19.39
CA ASP A 122 -1.85 3.79 19.00
C ASP A 122 -1.85 3.54 17.47
N PRO A 123 -0.74 3.79 16.76
CA PRO A 123 -0.65 3.60 15.32
C PRO A 123 -0.93 2.18 14.84
N GLN A 124 -0.51 1.16 15.59
CA GLN A 124 -0.72 -0.25 15.22
C GLN A 124 -2.19 -0.63 15.36
N MET A 125 -2.86 -0.14 16.40
CA MET A 125 -4.30 -0.31 16.56
C MET A 125 -5.10 0.44 15.49
N LEU A 126 -4.62 1.62 15.03
CA LEU A 126 -5.25 2.35 13.92
C LEU A 126 -5.11 1.57 12.62
N TRP A 127 -3.94 0.98 12.39
CA TRP A 127 -3.73 0.11 11.24
C TRP A 127 -4.59 -1.16 11.30
N ALA A 128 -4.64 -1.83 12.46
CA ALA A 128 -5.51 -2.99 12.69
C ALA A 128 -6.99 -2.65 12.41
N PHE A 129 -7.43 -1.46 12.84
CA PHE A 129 -8.75 -0.94 12.52
C PHE A 129 -8.95 -0.77 11.00
N VAL A 130 -7.96 -0.34 10.23
CA VAL A 130 -8.11 -0.17 8.78
C VAL A 130 -8.22 -1.50 8.05
N ILE A 131 -7.45 -2.52 8.49
CA ILE A 131 -7.27 -3.76 7.72
C ILE A 131 -8.31 -4.85 7.98
N GLU A 132 -9.09 -4.77 9.06
CA GLU A 132 -10.10 -5.78 9.40
C GLU A 132 -11.41 -5.57 8.57
N PRO A 133 -12.11 -6.64 8.11
CA PRO A 133 -12.03 -8.05 8.50
C PRO A 133 -10.86 -8.87 7.91
N GLY A 134 -9.90 -8.23 7.24
CA GLY A 134 -8.77 -8.90 6.59
C GLY A 134 -9.04 -8.95 5.10
N TYR A 135 -8.29 -8.16 4.34
CA TYR A 135 -8.42 -8.12 2.88
C TYR A 135 -7.71 -9.29 2.17
N GLY A 136 -7.00 -10.14 2.94
CA GLY A 136 -6.32 -11.35 2.47
C GLY A 136 -7.16 -12.61 2.65
N ALA A 137 -7.37 -13.33 1.55
CA ALA A 137 -7.78 -14.74 1.51
C ALA A 137 -9.10 -15.13 2.23
N GLY A 138 -10.22 -14.83 1.59
CA GLY A 138 -11.32 -15.82 1.55
C GLY A 138 -12.54 -15.60 2.45
N SER A 139 -12.76 -14.43 3.03
CA SER A 139 -14.07 -14.16 3.63
C SER A 139 -15.13 -13.96 2.53
N VAL A 140 -16.13 -14.85 2.51
CA VAL A 140 -17.18 -15.00 1.49
C VAL A 140 -18.13 -13.78 1.44
N GLU A 141 -18.15 -12.95 2.49
CA GLU A 141 -18.94 -11.73 2.55
C GLU A 141 -18.29 -10.54 1.80
N LEU A 142 -17.04 -10.66 1.34
CA LEU A 142 -16.37 -9.58 0.60
C LEU A 142 -16.99 -9.28 -0.76
N GLY A 143 -17.75 -10.21 -1.35
CA GLY A 143 -18.20 -10.12 -2.75
C GLY A 143 -18.90 -8.81 -3.10
N GLU A 144 -19.74 -8.30 -2.20
CA GLU A 144 -20.48 -7.04 -2.39
C GLU A 144 -19.62 -5.79 -2.19
N GLN A 145 -18.49 -5.89 -1.49
CA GLN A 145 -17.60 -4.77 -1.15
C GLN A 145 -16.29 -4.77 -1.95
N ILE A 146 -16.12 -5.68 -2.92
CA ILE A 146 -14.90 -5.76 -3.74
C ILE A 146 -14.56 -4.41 -4.39
N PRO A 147 -15.51 -3.65 -4.99
CA PRO A 147 -15.21 -2.35 -5.58
C PRO A 147 -14.61 -1.36 -4.56
N GLU A 148 -15.24 -1.23 -3.40
CA GLU A 148 -14.83 -0.32 -2.33
C GLU A 148 -13.46 -0.73 -1.75
N ILE A 149 -13.21 -2.03 -1.62
CA ILE A 149 -11.92 -2.57 -1.17
C ILE A 149 -10.83 -2.27 -2.19
N ARG A 150 -11.11 -2.39 -3.49
CA ARG A 150 -10.15 -2.03 -4.55
C ARG A 150 -9.87 -0.54 -4.56
N GLU A 151 -10.90 0.29 -4.45
CA GLU A 151 -10.75 1.74 -4.33
C GLU A 151 -9.89 2.11 -3.12
N HIS A 152 -10.17 1.52 -1.96
CA HIS A 152 -9.39 1.78 -0.75
C HIS A 152 -7.96 1.25 -0.82
N THR A 153 -7.76 0.08 -1.45
CA THR A 153 -6.41 -0.46 -1.71
C THR A 153 -5.61 0.49 -2.59
N ALA A 154 -6.22 1.02 -3.67
CA ALA A 154 -5.57 2.01 -4.52
C ALA A 154 -5.23 3.28 -3.73
N PHE A 155 -6.18 3.77 -2.93
CA PHE A 155 -5.98 4.94 -2.06
C PHE A 155 -4.82 4.75 -1.07
N ILE A 156 -4.71 3.58 -0.43
CA ILE A 156 -3.61 3.27 0.49
C ILE A 156 -2.26 3.39 -0.22
N ILE A 157 -2.11 2.79 -1.41
CA ILE A 157 -0.83 2.78 -2.13
C ILE A 157 -0.50 4.19 -2.65
N GLU A 158 -1.46 4.90 -3.23
CA GLU A 158 -1.28 6.27 -3.71
C GLU A 158 -0.92 7.22 -2.57
N ASN A 159 -1.61 7.12 -1.44
CA ASN A 159 -1.30 7.93 -0.27
C ASN A 159 0.08 7.59 0.31
N ALA A 160 0.51 6.33 0.26
CA ALA A 160 1.86 5.96 0.68
C ALA A 160 2.94 6.57 -0.24
N LEU A 161 2.71 6.61 -1.55
CA LEU A 161 3.56 7.32 -2.52
C LEU A 161 3.57 8.83 -2.24
N GLU A 162 2.40 9.45 -2.06
CA GLU A 162 2.25 10.87 -1.76
C GLU A 162 2.94 11.25 -0.44
N GLN A 163 2.86 10.41 0.59
CA GLN A 163 3.52 10.64 1.87
C GLN A 163 5.00 10.22 1.89
N GLY A 164 5.52 9.65 0.79
CA GLY A 164 6.92 9.25 0.66
C GLY A 164 7.31 8.06 1.55
N LEU A 165 6.36 7.18 1.87
CA LEU A 165 6.63 5.93 2.58
C LEU A 165 7.23 4.86 1.65
N ILE A 166 6.83 4.90 0.38
CA ILE A 166 7.32 4.06 -0.71
C ILE A 166 7.54 4.93 -1.94
N ASN A 167 8.29 4.44 -2.92
CA ASN A 167 8.42 5.05 -4.25
C ASN A 167 7.83 4.14 -5.35
N HIS A 168 7.74 4.65 -6.58
CA HIS A 168 7.18 3.89 -7.71
C HIS A 168 7.95 2.58 -7.99
N HIS A 169 9.27 2.59 -7.84
CA HIS A 169 10.10 1.40 -7.99
C HIS A 169 9.75 0.32 -6.95
N ASP A 170 9.47 0.69 -5.68
CA ASP A 170 9.07 -0.26 -4.64
C ASP A 170 7.78 -1.00 -5.03
N VAL A 171 6.83 -0.31 -5.67
CA VAL A 171 5.57 -0.91 -6.14
C VAL A 171 5.82 -1.85 -7.33
N ILE A 172 6.57 -1.41 -8.35
CA ILE A 172 6.84 -2.23 -9.53
C ILE A 172 7.69 -3.45 -9.17
N SER A 173 8.71 -3.28 -8.33
CA SER A 173 9.55 -4.40 -7.87
C SER A 173 8.77 -5.41 -7.03
N ALA A 174 7.79 -4.96 -6.24
CA ALA A 174 6.93 -5.83 -5.45
C ALA A 174 5.91 -6.60 -6.31
N ILE A 175 5.30 -5.97 -7.32
CA ILE A 175 4.32 -6.64 -8.20
C ILE A 175 5.02 -7.50 -9.26
N SER A 176 6.23 -7.11 -9.67
CA SER A 176 6.99 -7.53 -10.86
C SER A 176 6.38 -7.06 -12.19
N ILE A 177 7.25 -6.84 -13.18
CA ILE A 177 6.86 -6.48 -14.56
C ILE A 177 6.09 -7.64 -15.22
N ASN A 178 6.49 -8.88 -14.98
CA ASN A 178 5.84 -10.05 -15.57
C ASN A 178 4.38 -10.14 -15.13
N THR A 179 4.10 -9.96 -13.84
CA THR A 179 2.72 -9.91 -13.35
C THR A 179 1.92 -8.78 -13.99
N LEU A 180 2.51 -7.59 -14.17
CA LEU A 180 1.81 -6.48 -14.81
C LEU A 180 1.46 -6.80 -16.27
N VAL A 181 2.39 -7.36 -17.03
CA VAL A 181 2.17 -7.78 -18.43
C VAL A 181 1.11 -8.86 -18.53
N ASP A 182 1.09 -9.81 -17.60
CA ASP A 182 0.12 -10.92 -17.61
C ASP A 182 -1.29 -10.49 -17.19
N ARG A 183 -1.42 -9.46 -16.36
CA ARG A 183 -2.69 -9.06 -15.73
C ARG A 183 -3.34 -7.85 -16.38
N LEU A 184 -2.57 -6.92 -16.93
CA LEU A 184 -3.11 -5.68 -17.49
C LEU A 184 -3.79 -5.92 -18.85
N PRO A 185 -4.83 -5.12 -19.19
CA PRO A 185 -5.42 -5.15 -20.51
C PRO A 185 -4.39 -4.82 -21.60
N ARG A 186 -4.52 -5.47 -22.76
CA ARG A 186 -3.65 -5.20 -23.92
C ARG A 186 -3.69 -3.74 -24.38
N SER A 187 -4.80 -3.05 -24.19
CA SER A 187 -4.93 -1.61 -24.50
C SER A 187 -3.98 -0.77 -23.65
N GLU A 188 -3.95 -1.01 -22.34
CA GLU A 188 -3.08 -0.28 -21.40
C GLU A 188 -1.60 -0.56 -21.72
N LEU A 189 -1.25 -1.83 -21.98
CA LEU A 189 0.11 -2.20 -22.36
C LEU A 189 0.53 -1.57 -23.69
N ALA A 190 -0.37 -1.54 -24.69
CA ALA A 190 -0.09 -0.92 -25.97
C ALA A 190 0.20 0.58 -25.82
N SER A 191 -0.60 1.29 -25.01
CA SER A 191 -0.35 2.70 -24.72
C SER A 191 1.02 2.90 -24.07
N VAL A 192 1.40 2.07 -23.09
CA VAL A 192 2.74 2.13 -22.47
C VAL A 192 3.84 1.92 -23.52
N PHE A 193 3.72 0.93 -24.41
CA PHE A 193 4.71 0.71 -25.46
C PHE A 193 4.81 1.88 -26.44
N GLU A 194 3.68 2.46 -26.85
CA GLU A 194 3.65 3.64 -27.71
C GLU A 194 4.43 4.79 -27.06
N ARG A 195 4.18 5.05 -25.76
CA ARG A 195 4.90 6.09 -25.02
C ARG A 195 6.38 5.80 -24.88
N VAL A 196 6.77 4.57 -24.55
CA VAL A 196 8.19 4.17 -24.46
C VAL A 196 8.91 4.44 -25.79
N LEU A 197 8.27 4.15 -26.93
CA LEU A 197 8.83 4.40 -28.25
C LEU A 197 8.91 5.89 -28.59
N GLU A 198 7.93 6.69 -28.19
CA GLU A 198 7.96 8.15 -28.33
C GLU A 198 9.13 8.76 -27.54
N GLU A 199 9.22 8.45 -26.25
CA GLU A 199 10.29 8.94 -25.37
C GLU A 199 11.67 8.49 -25.87
N GLY A 200 11.78 7.24 -26.32
CA GLY A 200 13.02 6.71 -26.90
C GLY A 200 13.45 7.45 -28.18
N ARG A 201 12.50 7.93 -29.01
CA ARG A 201 12.80 8.77 -30.18
C ARG A 201 13.24 10.18 -29.78
N GLU A 202 12.76 10.67 -28.65
CA GLU A 202 13.14 11.96 -28.07
C GLU A 202 14.44 11.87 -27.24
N GLY A 203 14.97 10.68 -27.02
CA GLY A 203 16.17 10.44 -26.22
C GLY A 203 15.93 10.56 -24.71
N LEU A 204 14.67 10.47 -24.29
CA LEU A 204 14.24 10.53 -22.89
C LEU A 204 14.14 9.12 -22.31
N ALA A 205 14.49 9.00 -21.03
CA ALA A 205 14.38 7.73 -20.31
C ALA A 205 12.95 7.53 -19.83
N PHE A 206 12.37 6.36 -20.12
CA PHE A 206 11.08 5.96 -19.57
C PHE A 206 11.25 5.58 -18.09
N THR A 207 10.56 6.29 -17.19
CA THR A 207 10.65 6.07 -15.73
C THR A 207 9.41 5.36 -15.19
N GLU A 208 9.52 4.76 -14.01
CA GLU A 208 8.38 4.13 -13.34
C GLU A 208 7.29 5.16 -13.00
N GLU A 209 7.65 6.41 -12.70
CA GLU A 209 6.67 7.48 -12.48
C GLU A 209 5.80 7.72 -13.73
N MET A 210 6.41 7.70 -14.92
CA MET A 210 5.67 7.83 -16.18
C MET A 210 4.72 6.66 -16.39
N LEU A 211 5.12 5.43 -16.01
CA LEU A 211 4.23 4.27 -16.04
C LEU A 211 2.98 4.50 -15.20
N PHE A 212 3.09 5.04 -13.98
CA PHE A 212 1.92 5.32 -13.11
C PHE A 212 1.07 6.50 -13.59
N GLN A 213 1.66 7.46 -14.32
CA GLN A 213 0.88 8.52 -14.98
C GLN A 213 0.01 7.96 -16.12
N MET A 214 0.48 6.92 -16.79
CA MET A 214 -0.24 6.25 -17.88
C MET A 214 -1.25 5.22 -17.38
N ILE A 215 -0.86 4.44 -16.37
CA ILE A 215 -1.67 3.40 -15.75
C ILE A 215 -1.89 3.78 -14.28
N PRO A 216 -2.97 4.52 -13.98
CA PRO A 216 -3.28 4.93 -12.62
C PRO A 216 -3.43 3.74 -11.67
N MET A 217 -3.20 3.96 -10.37
CA MET A 217 -3.32 2.90 -9.37
C MET A 217 -4.70 2.20 -9.38
N PRO A 218 -5.84 2.89 -9.57
CA PRO A 218 -7.14 2.21 -9.69
C PRO A 218 -7.20 1.17 -10.81
N VAL A 219 -6.49 1.39 -11.93
CA VAL A 219 -6.42 0.43 -13.05
C VAL A 219 -5.57 -0.78 -12.64
N ILE A 220 -4.40 -0.54 -12.04
CA ILE A 220 -3.53 -1.62 -11.54
C ILE A 220 -4.29 -2.48 -10.54
N VAL A 221 -4.94 -1.84 -9.56
CA VAL A 221 -5.70 -2.53 -8.51
C VAL A 221 -6.94 -3.22 -9.07
N ALA A 222 -7.51 -2.79 -10.19
CA ALA A 222 -8.61 -3.52 -10.85
C ALA A 222 -8.18 -4.87 -11.44
N HIS A 223 -6.93 -4.97 -11.92
CA HIS A 223 -6.44 -6.11 -12.69
C HIS A 223 -5.50 -7.04 -11.91
N VAL A 224 -4.74 -6.51 -10.95
CA VAL A 224 -3.86 -7.30 -10.09
C VAL A 224 -4.67 -7.93 -8.94
N PRO A 225 -4.39 -9.19 -8.56
CA PRO A 225 -5.04 -9.81 -7.42
C PRO A 225 -4.81 -9.01 -6.12
N LEU A 226 -5.88 -8.81 -5.33
CA LEU A 226 -5.79 -8.08 -4.06
C LEU A 226 -4.78 -8.73 -3.10
N ALA A 227 -4.74 -10.06 -3.03
CA ALA A 227 -3.78 -10.77 -2.18
C ALA A 227 -2.32 -10.41 -2.52
N THR A 228 -1.97 -10.27 -3.81
CA THR A 228 -0.64 -9.84 -4.25
C THR A 228 -0.32 -8.43 -3.77
N LEU A 229 -1.26 -7.50 -3.94
CA LEU A 229 -1.09 -6.11 -3.53
C LEU A 229 -0.97 -5.97 -2.01
N TRP A 230 -1.82 -6.66 -1.26
CA TRP A 230 -1.79 -6.64 0.19
C TRP A 230 -0.50 -7.26 0.73
N ASN A 231 -0.12 -8.45 0.28
CA ASN A 231 1.04 -9.15 0.84
C ASN A 231 2.37 -8.48 0.44
N TRP A 232 2.55 -8.08 -0.82
CA TRP A 232 3.87 -7.67 -1.32
C TRP A 232 4.06 -6.17 -1.42
N VAL A 233 2.99 -5.40 -1.55
CA VAL A 233 3.08 -3.93 -1.58
C VAL A 233 2.73 -3.39 -0.20
N ILE A 234 1.50 -3.63 0.27
CA ILE A 234 1.02 -3.00 1.50
C ILE A 234 1.76 -3.54 2.72
N ASP A 235 1.77 -4.85 2.95
CA ASP A 235 2.39 -5.42 4.15
C ASP A 235 3.91 -5.27 4.08
N ALA A 236 4.53 -5.78 3.02
CA ALA A 236 5.99 -5.85 2.90
C ALA A 236 6.68 -4.50 2.67
N LYS A 237 6.06 -3.54 1.96
CA LYS A 237 6.70 -2.23 1.67
C LYS A 237 6.16 -1.08 2.51
N ILE A 238 4.93 -1.16 3.03
CA ILE A 238 4.32 -0.07 3.81
C ILE A 238 4.25 -0.45 5.30
N ALA A 239 3.47 -1.47 5.65
CA ALA A 239 3.07 -1.73 7.04
C ALA A 239 4.23 -2.21 7.91
N ILE A 240 5.01 -3.19 7.43
CA ILE A 240 6.16 -3.74 8.19
C ILE A 240 7.27 -2.67 8.35
N PRO A 241 7.76 -2.01 7.28
CA PRO A 241 8.80 -0.98 7.43
C PRO A 241 8.37 0.23 8.27
N ALA A 242 7.08 0.55 8.27
CA ALA A 242 6.51 1.61 9.10
C ALA A 242 6.26 1.20 10.57
N GLY A 243 6.46 -0.07 10.92
CA GLY A 243 6.20 -0.60 12.26
C GLY A 243 4.72 -0.68 12.63
N LEU A 244 3.82 -0.71 11.64
CA LEU A 244 2.37 -0.86 11.82
C LEU A 244 1.96 -2.32 12.06
N MET A 245 2.79 -3.25 11.59
CA MET A 245 2.67 -4.69 11.84
C MET A 245 3.95 -5.20 12.50
N PRO A 246 3.87 -6.28 13.29
CA PRO A 246 5.07 -6.94 13.79
C PRO A 246 5.92 -7.40 12.61
N GLU A 247 7.24 -7.25 12.72
CA GLU A 247 8.14 -7.86 11.75
C GLU A 247 7.87 -9.37 11.71
N PRO A 248 7.76 -9.98 10.51
CA PRO A 248 7.61 -11.42 10.39
C PRO A 248 8.78 -12.05 11.15
N THR A 249 8.45 -12.85 12.17
CA THR A 249 9.48 -13.56 12.91
C THR A 249 10.17 -14.46 11.89
N PRO A 250 11.49 -14.34 11.67
CA PRO A 250 12.18 -15.16 10.71
C PRO A 250 11.88 -16.61 11.08
N LEU A 251 11.21 -17.32 10.16
CA LEU A 251 10.94 -18.73 10.31
C LEU A 251 12.27 -19.40 10.62
N SER A 252 12.27 -20.31 11.59
CA SER A 252 13.48 -21.06 11.93
C SER A 252 14.06 -21.69 10.65
N GLU A 253 15.40 -21.81 10.56
CA GLU A 253 16.07 -22.38 9.37
C GLU A 253 15.51 -23.75 8.96
N ASP A 254 14.89 -24.47 9.91
CA ASP A 254 14.22 -25.76 9.70
C ASP A 254 12.83 -25.65 9.01
N GLU A 255 12.14 -24.52 9.11
CA GLU A 255 10.86 -24.23 8.43
C GLU A 255 11.05 -23.51 7.09
N ALA A 256 12.15 -22.76 6.91
CA ALA A 256 12.44 -22.00 5.69
C ALA A 256 12.73 -22.86 4.44
N LEU A 257 12.81 -24.19 4.59
CA LEU A 257 13.05 -25.13 3.48
C LEU A 257 11.79 -25.46 2.68
N PHE A 258 10.62 -25.07 3.17
CA PHE A 258 9.35 -25.18 2.48
C PHE A 258 8.76 -23.76 2.32
N ASP A 259 8.48 -23.36 1.08
CA ASP A 259 7.47 -22.32 0.76
C ASP A 259 7.89 -20.84 0.54
N GLU A 260 9.07 -20.56 -0.04
CA GLU A 260 9.32 -19.21 -0.63
C GLU A 260 9.31 -19.20 -2.16
N ARG A 261 9.51 -20.35 -2.81
CA ARG A 261 9.53 -20.44 -4.28
C ARG A 261 8.17 -20.65 -4.94
N GLU A 262 7.14 -21.00 -4.16
CA GLU A 262 5.83 -21.37 -4.71
C GLU A 262 4.81 -20.20 -4.70
N ALA A 263 5.09 -19.11 -3.96
CA ALA A 263 4.14 -18.00 -3.81
C ALA A 263 4.47 -16.74 -4.62
N HIS A 264 5.73 -16.50 -5.01
CA HIS A 264 6.08 -15.32 -5.82
C HIS A 264 5.93 -15.64 -7.32
N PRO A 265 5.24 -14.82 -8.14
CA PRO A 265 4.92 -15.10 -9.55
C PRO A 265 6.19 -15.29 -10.39
N ASP A 266 7.29 -14.65 -9.99
CA ASP A 266 8.60 -14.80 -10.65
C ASP A 266 9.50 -15.90 -10.08
N ALA A 267 9.15 -16.55 -8.96
CA ALA A 267 9.98 -17.62 -8.39
C ALA A 267 9.84 -18.98 -9.14
N GLY A 268 8.90 -19.06 -10.09
CA GLY A 268 8.43 -20.29 -10.71
C GLY A 268 8.66 -20.45 -12.21
N HIS A 269 9.66 -19.82 -12.83
CA HIS A 269 10.18 -20.33 -14.10
C HIS A 269 11.67 -19.99 -14.25
N PRO A 270 12.60 -20.98 -14.21
CA PRO A 270 13.86 -20.78 -14.90
C PRO A 270 13.51 -20.52 -16.36
N SER A 271 13.77 -19.30 -16.81
CA SER A 271 13.78 -18.94 -18.22
C SER A 271 14.43 -20.09 -18.98
N LYS A 272 13.64 -20.82 -19.78
CA LYS A 272 14.23 -21.67 -20.81
C LYS A 272 15.00 -20.70 -21.68
N ASP A 273 16.32 -20.78 -21.63
CA ASP A 273 17.21 -20.14 -22.58
C ASP A 273 16.58 -20.23 -23.96
N VAL A 274 16.06 -19.10 -24.46
CA VAL A 274 15.78 -18.93 -25.87
C VAL A 274 17.16 -18.83 -26.50
N THR A 275 17.76 -19.99 -26.75
CA THR A 275 18.89 -20.09 -27.64
C THR A 275 18.36 -19.69 -29.01
N VAL A 276 18.62 -18.45 -29.40
CA VAL A 276 18.46 -18.02 -30.78
C VAL A 276 19.48 -18.83 -31.58
N ILE A 277 19.04 -19.95 -32.15
CA ILE A 277 19.79 -20.66 -33.16
C ILE A 277 19.74 -19.76 -34.39
N ILE A 278 20.79 -18.95 -34.58
CA ILE A 278 21.07 -18.35 -35.88
C ILE A 278 21.61 -19.50 -36.73
N GLU A 279 20.74 -20.14 -37.50
CA GLU A 279 21.15 -21.03 -38.59
C GLU A 279 21.89 -20.16 -39.62
N SER A 280 23.22 -20.15 -39.55
CA SER A 280 24.08 -19.61 -40.60
C SER A 280 24.21 -20.66 -41.70
N ASP A 281 23.20 -20.75 -42.55
CA ASP A 281 23.32 -21.45 -43.83
C ASP A 281 24.11 -20.59 -44.82
N GLY A 282 25.15 -21.18 -45.41
CA GLY A 282 25.64 -20.75 -46.72
C GLY A 282 27.12 -20.43 -46.84
N GLU A 283 28.00 -21.29 -46.31
CA GLU A 283 29.39 -21.36 -46.75
C GLU A 283 29.45 -21.82 -48.22
N SER A 284 29.46 -20.86 -49.14
CA SER A 284 29.61 -21.12 -50.58
C SER A 284 31.10 -21.15 -50.92
N THR A 285 31.67 -22.34 -51.01
CA THR A 285 33.02 -22.58 -51.54
C THR A 285 33.03 -22.37 -53.07
N PRO A 286 34.09 -21.76 -53.64
CA PRO A 286 34.23 -21.57 -55.08
C PRO A 286 34.93 -22.79 -55.70
N ALA A 287 34.29 -23.47 -56.65
CA ALA A 287 34.94 -24.48 -57.47
C ALA A 287 34.41 -24.43 -58.91
N ASP A 288 35.33 -24.03 -59.81
CA ASP A 288 35.51 -24.51 -61.18
C ASP A 288 34.27 -24.67 -62.08
N ASP A 289 34.00 -23.64 -62.89
CA ASP A 289 33.28 -23.81 -64.17
C ASP A 289 34.22 -23.55 -65.37
N PRO A 290 34.72 -24.60 -66.04
CA PRO A 290 35.62 -24.49 -67.18
C PRO A 290 34.83 -24.52 -68.51
N ARG A 291 33.92 -23.57 -68.76
CA ARG A 291 33.15 -23.55 -70.03
C ARG A 291 32.76 -22.18 -70.60
N LEU A 292 33.68 -21.21 -70.69
CA LEU A 292 33.47 -20.04 -71.56
C LEU A 292 34.74 -19.57 -72.29
N LEU A 293 35.26 -20.42 -73.17
CA LEU A 293 36.16 -20.03 -74.26
C LEU A 293 35.76 -20.75 -75.56
N ARG A 294 34.91 -20.10 -76.37
CA ARG A 294 34.94 -20.17 -77.86
C ARG A 294 33.73 -19.42 -78.44
N SER A 295 33.99 -18.24 -79.00
CA SER A 295 33.51 -17.87 -80.34
C SER A 295 34.12 -16.53 -80.72
N MET A 296 35.36 -16.57 -81.21
CA MET A 296 35.86 -15.54 -82.10
C MET A 296 35.14 -15.65 -83.44
N GLY A 297 34.71 -14.51 -83.95
CA GLY A 297 34.97 -14.12 -85.33
C GLY A 297 33.86 -14.36 -86.34
N GLY A 298 33.49 -13.29 -87.04
CA GLY A 298 33.19 -13.42 -88.47
C GLY A 298 32.13 -12.51 -89.07
N ARG A 299 32.54 -11.29 -89.41
CA ARG A 299 32.34 -10.60 -90.71
C ARG A 299 30.93 -10.35 -91.29
N SER A 300 30.70 -9.04 -91.45
CA SER A 300 30.41 -8.31 -92.71
C SER A 300 29.18 -8.64 -93.56
N ALA A 301 28.33 -7.61 -93.71
CA ALA A 301 28.05 -6.98 -95.00
C ALA A 301 27.91 -5.47 -94.78
#